data_AF-Q24I15-F1
#
_entry.id   AF-Q24I15-F1
#
_cell.length_a   1.000
_cell.length_b   1.000
_cell.length_c   1.000
_cell.angle_alpha   90.00
_cell.angle_beta   90.00
_cell.angle_gamma   90.00
#
_symmetry.space_group_name_H-M   'P 1'
#
loop_
_entity.id
_entity.type
_entity.pdbx_description
1 polymer ?
#
loop_
_entity_poly.entity_id
_entity_poly.type
_entity_poly.pdbx_seq_one_letter_code
_entity_poly.pdbx_strand_id
1 'polypeptide(L)'
;MRKILQILAILVILAVCYGEFELQNTLTIRGQVIRQFEKSQLNMKDSIQDHQNSYISLDDGTQTAFLTEDDHFVLKGITPGKHTIEFTSKLYQYFKIIVIYNPLISDEDNQVTIYSIDPNTYERVQEFTKPNQVIIKPLQSKIIRYFEEVEGFNIMSLLSGQGIFIVVMILMYFCMKNVDMEKLQQQAQEAQQSQSVQS
;
A
#
# COMPACT_ATOMS: atom_id res chain seq x y z
N MET A 1 42.81 -42.42 5.08
CA MET A 1 43.18 -40.99 5.05
C MET A 1 43.29 -40.41 3.64
N ARG A 2 44.10 -40.96 2.72
CA ARG A 2 44.34 -40.38 1.38
C ARG A 2 43.07 -40.16 0.51
N LYS A 3 42.10 -41.08 0.56
CA LYS A 3 40.81 -40.96 -0.17
C LYS A 3 39.88 -39.87 0.39
N ILE A 4 39.90 -39.64 1.71
CA ILE A 4 39.08 -38.60 2.36
C ILE A 4 39.60 -37.21 1.98
N LEU A 5 40.94 -37.05 1.92
CA LEU A 5 41.57 -35.80 1.50
C LEU A 5 41.25 -35.46 0.03
N GLN A 6 41.19 -36.47 -0.85
CA GLN A 6 40.81 -36.27 -2.26
C GLN A 6 39.34 -35.85 -2.41
N ILE A 7 38.42 -36.45 -1.65
CA ILE A 7 37.00 -36.09 -1.68
C ILE A 7 36.81 -34.64 -1.20
N LEU A 8 37.49 -34.25 -0.11
CA LEU A 8 37.47 -32.88 0.39
C LEU A 8 38.02 -31.87 -0.63
N ALA A 9 39.13 -32.20 -1.29
CA ALA A 9 39.69 -31.34 -2.33
C ALA A 9 38.73 -31.14 -3.51
N ILE A 10 38.05 -32.20 -3.97
CA ILE A 10 37.05 -32.11 -5.05
C ILE A 10 35.85 -31.26 -4.62
N LEU A 11 35.37 -31.42 -3.39
CA LEU A 11 34.28 -30.63 -2.83
C LEU A 11 34.62 -29.14 -2.74
N VAL A 12 35.85 -28.81 -2.33
CA VAL A 12 36.33 -27.42 -2.29
C VAL A 12 36.44 -26.84 -3.70
N ILE A 13 36.99 -27.59 -4.67
CA ILE A 13 37.07 -27.14 -6.06
C ILE A 13 35.68 -26.92 -6.65
N LEU A 14 34.74 -27.85 -6.41
CA LEU A 14 33.35 -27.70 -6.84
C LEU A 14 32.70 -26.46 -6.22
N ALA A 15 32.89 -26.22 -4.92
CA ALA A 15 32.34 -25.04 -4.25
C ALA A 15 32.92 -23.72 -4.78
N VAL A 16 34.23 -23.68 -5.04
CA VAL A 16 34.89 -22.49 -5.62
C VAL A 16 34.42 -22.25 -7.06
N CYS A 17 34.35 -23.28 -7.88
CA CYS A 17 33.85 -23.17 -9.25
C CYS A 17 32.36 -22.78 -9.30
N TYR A 18 31.54 -23.26 -8.37
CA TYR A 18 30.13 -22.86 -8.28
C TYR A 18 29.99 -21.38 -7.89
N GLY A 19 30.78 -20.92 -6.91
CA GLY A 19 30.76 -19.52 -6.47
C GLY A 19 31.24 -18.54 -7.54
N GLU A 20 32.24 -18.90 -8.35
CA GLU A 20 32.72 -18.05 -9.44
C GLU A 20 31.75 -17.99 -10.63
N PHE A 21 31.05 -19.09 -10.94
CA PHE A 21 30.05 -19.12 -12.01
C PHE A 21 28.83 -18.25 -11.69
N GLU A 22 28.42 -18.21 -10.42
CA GLU A 22 27.30 -17.39 -9.94
C GLU A 22 27.59 -15.88 -10.04
N LEU A 23 28.86 -15.48 -9.91
CA LEU A 23 29.30 -14.08 -10.00
C LEU A 23 29.34 -13.53 -11.44
N GLN A 24 29.59 -14.36 -12.46
CA GLN A 24 29.75 -13.90 -13.84
C GLN A 24 28.42 -13.57 -14.54
N ASN A 25 27.30 -14.13 -14.10
CA ASN A 25 25.97 -13.94 -14.71
C ASN A 25 25.06 -13.10 -13.83
N THR A 26 25.55 -11.97 -13.36
CA THR A 26 24.76 -11.07 -12.51
C THR A 26 24.47 -9.75 -13.21
N LEU A 27 23.22 -9.31 -13.12
CA LEU A 27 22.76 -8.04 -13.65
C LEU A 27 22.91 -6.93 -12.60
N THR A 28 23.26 -5.73 -13.08
CA THR A 28 23.22 -4.50 -12.28
C THR A 28 22.18 -3.55 -12.86
N ILE A 29 21.18 -3.20 -12.06
CA ILE A 29 20.11 -2.29 -12.45
C ILE A 29 20.34 -0.96 -11.76
N ARG A 30 20.27 0.11 -12.54
CA ARG A 30 20.29 1.48 -12.03
C ARG A 30 18.92 2.08 -12.25
N GLY A 31 18.45 2.87 -11.30
CA GLY A 31 17.19 3.54 -11.47
C GLY A 31 17.10 4.86 -10.75
N GLN A 32 16.05 5.59 -11.10
CA GLN A 32 15.68 6.84 -10.47
C GLN A 32 14.22 6.75 -10.01
N VAL A 33 13.94 7.25 -8.81
CA VAL A 33 12.58 7.40 -8.30
C VAL A 33 12.13 8.83 -8.56
N ILE A 34 11.01 8.99 -9.27
CA ILE A 34 10.38 10.30 -9.41
C ILE A 34 9.45 10.49 -8.21
N ARG A 35 9.74 11.46 -7.37
CA ARG A 35 8.85 11.86 -6.28
C ARG A 35 8.01 13.05 -6.73
N GLN A 36 6.71 12.84 -6.91
CA GLN A 36 5.78 13.95 -7.11
C GLN A 36 5.40 14.51 -5.73
N PHE A 37 6.19 15.47 -5.26
CA PHE A 37 5.76 16.31 -4.15
C PHE A 37 4.71 17.28 -4.68
N GLU A 38 3.43 16.95 -4.52
CA GLU A 38 2.40 17.97 -4.65
C GLU A 38 2.67 19.02 -3.55
N LYS A 39 3.16 20.19 -3.99
CA LYS A 39 3.51 21.33 -3.12
C LYS A 39 2.33 21.85 -2.29
N SER A 40 1.13 21.38 -2.56
CA SER A 40 -0.13 21.86 -1.99
C SER A 40 -0.47 21.30 -0.61
N GLN A 41 0.09 20.16 -0.17
CA GLN A 41 -0.34 19.53 1.09
C GLN A 41 0.76 18.95 2.00
N LEU A 42 2.00 18.79 1.54
CA LEU A 42 3.08 18.28 2.40
C LEU A 42 3.84 19.41 3.10
N ASN A 43 3.92 19.36 4.42
CA ASN A 43 4.89 20.16 5.14
C ASN A 43 6.31 19.69 4.75
N MET A 44 7.25 20.62 4.63
CA MET A 44 8.66 20.35 4.27
C MET A 44 9.35 19.35 5.21
N LYS A 45 8.80 19.13 6.41
CA LYS A 45 9.25 18.13 7.38
C LYS A 45 8.87 16.71 6.98
N ASP A 46 7.72 16.52 6.34
CA ASP A 46 7.18 15.21 5.97
C ASP A 46 7.89 14.66 4.72
N SER A 47 8.32 15.54 3.79
CA SER A 47 9.10 15.13 2.62
C SER A 47 10.51 14.65 2.97
N ILE A 48 11.14 15.27 3.97
CA ILE A 48 12.46 14.85 4.48
C ILE A 48 12.35 13.51 5.22
N GLN A 49 11.27 13.30 5.99
CA GLN A 49 11.05 12.03 6.69
C GLN A 49 10.70 10.86 5.77
N ASP A 50 10.06 11.11 4.63
CA ASP A 50 9.79 10.07 3.63
C ASP A 50 11.09 9.60 2.96
N HIS A 51 12.04 10.51 2.68
CA HIS A 51 13.34 10.11 2.14
C HIS A 51 14.11 9.16 3.06
N GLN A 52 14.07 9.39 4.38
CA GLN A 52 14.77 8.54 5.35
C GLN A 52 14.10 7.18 5.60
N ASN A 53 12.81 7.06 5.30
CA ASN A 53 12.02 5.85 5.54
C ASN A 53 11.64 5.10 4.26
N SER A 54 12.20 5.51 3.13
CA SER A 54 11.92 4.88 1.85
C SER A 54 13.11 4.04 1.39
N TYR A 55 12.79 2.91 0.77
CA TYR A 55 13.77 1.97 0.29
C TYR A 55 13.24 1.22 -0.93
N ILE A 56 14.17 0.70 -1.70
CA ILE A 56 13.93 -0.17 -2.85
C ILE A 56 14.11 -1.61 -2.37
N SER A 57 13.16 -2.48 -2.66
CA SER A 57 13.25 -3.91 -2.41
C SER A 57 13.17 -4.69 -3.71
N LEU A 58 14.01 -5.72 -3.83
CA LEU A 58 13.95 -6.77 -4.83
C LEU A 58 13.26 -7.99 -4.22
N ASP A 59 12.30 -8.58 -4.94
CA ASP A 59 11.55 -9.79 -4.58
C ASP A 59 11.14 -9.83 -3.11
N ASP A 60 10.24 -8.93 -2.74
CA ASP A 60 9.67 -8.83 -1.39
C ASP A 60 10.71 -8.73 -0.26
N GLY A 61 11.90 -8.17 -0.54
CA GLY A 61 12.95 -7.91 0.44
C GLY A 61 14.12 -8.88 0.43
N THR A 62 14.22 -9.75 -0.58
CA THR A 62 15.41 -10.60 -0.81
C THR A 62 16.69 -9.76 -0.91
N GLN A 63 16.60 -8.59 -1.53
CA GLN A 63 17.63 -7.56 -1.49
C GLN A 63 16.99 -6.20 -1.27
N THR A 64 17.66 -5.33 -0.52
CA THR A 64 17.22 -3.94 -0.32
C THR A 64 18.31 -2.96 -0.72
N ALA A 65 17.91 -1.84 -1.33
CA ALA A 65 18.77 -0.71 -1.63
C ALA A 65 18.13 0.59 -1.13
N PHE A 66 18.97 1.57 -0.80
CA PHE A 66 18.53 2.90 -0.37
C PHE A 66 18.76 3.91 -1.49
N LEU A 67 17.96 4.98 -1.46
CA LEU A 67 18.11 6.08 -2.39
C LEU A 67 19.33 6.94 -2.03
N THR A 68 20.01 7.45 -3.05
CA THR A 68 20.94 8.57 -2.90
C THR A 68 20.17 9.89 -2.74
N GLU A 69 20.87 10.96 -2.38
CA GLU A 69 20.29 12.30 -2.23
C GLU A 69 19.57 12.79 -3.52
N ASP A 70 20.04 12.34 -4.68
CA ASP A 70 19.46 12.64 -6.01
C ASP A 70 18.34 11.67 -6.45
N ASP A 71 17.79 10.86 -5.54
CA ASP A 71 16.76 9.85 -5.82
C ASP A 71 17.15 8.73 -6.76
N HIS A 72 18.44 8.40 -6.81
CA HIS A 72 18.94 7.28 -7.59
C HIS A 72 19.15 6.05 -6.70
N PHE A 73 19.03 4.86 -7.29
CA PHE A 73 19.35 3.61 -6.64
C PHE A 73 20.12 2.69 -7.58
N VAL A 74 20.83 1.73 -6.97
CA VAL A 74 21.56 0.69 -7.69
C VAL A 74 21.32 -0.65 -7.01
N LEU A 75 20.82 -1.62 -7.77
CA LEU A 75 20.74 -3.02 -7.37
C LEU A 75 21.80 -3.80 -8.13
N LYS A 76 22.61 -4.59 -7.42
CA LYS A 76 23.73 -5.36 -7.98
C LYS A 76 23.54 -6.83 -7.64
N GLY A 77 24.08 -7.71 -8.48
CA GLY A 77 24.05 -9.14 -8.16
C GLY A 77 22.70 -9.78 -8.49
N ILE A 78 21.90 -9.21 -9.39
CA ILE A 78 20.58 -9.77 -9.73
C ILE A 78 20.82 -11.01 -10.59
N THR A 79 20.35 -12.15 -10.10
CA THR A 79 20.50 -13.43 -10.77
C THR A 79 19.63 -13.52 -12.03
N PRO A 80 19.88 -14.48 -12.93
CA PRO A 80 18.98 -14.77 -14.03
C PRO A 80 17.59 -15.18 -13.52
N GLY A 81 16.54 -14.66 -14.14
CA GLY A 81 15.16 -14.94 -13.75
C GLY A 81 14.24 -13.75 -13.89
N LYS A 82 13.04 -13.90 -13.33
CA LYS A 82 12.05 -12.83 -13.22
C LYS A 82 12.10 -12.27 -11.81
N HIS A 83 12.35 -10.98 -11.71
CA HIS A 83 12.47 -10.25 -10.46
C HIS A 83 11.49 -9.09 -10.40
N THR A 84 11.04 -8.76 -9.19
CA THR A 84 10.16 -7.62 -8.92
C THR A 84 10.91 -6.59 -8.09
N ILE A 85 10.96 -5.36 -8.57
CA ILE A 85 11.51 -4.21 -7.86
C ILE A 85 10.34 -3.35 -7.38
N GLU A 86 10.34 -3.06 -6.09
CA GLU A 86 9.33 -2.25 -5.43
C GLU A 86 9.98 -1.09 -4.71
N PHE A 87 9.39 0.09 -4.82
CA PHE A 87 9.76 1.23 -3.99
C PHE A 87 8.73 1.36 -2.88
N THR A 88 9.19 1.22 -1.64
CA THR A 88 8.37 1.39 -0.45
C THR A 88 8.53 2.80 0.08
N SER A 89 7.42 3.50 0.18
CA SER A 89 7.28 4.83 0.78
C SER A 89 6.12 4.80 1.77
N LYS A 90 6.18 5.67 2.78
CA LYS A 90 5.06 5.83 3.73
C LYS A 90 3.96 6.72 3.18
N LEU A 91 4.25 7.55 2.19
CA LEU A 91 3.32 8.59 1.77
C LEU A 91 2.63 8.26 0.45
N TYR A 92 3.34 7.58 -0.46
CA TYR A 92 2.85 7.37 -1.82
C TYR A 92 2.97 5.91 -2.24
N GLN A 93 2.01 5.49 -3.08
CA GLN A 93 2.09 4.22 -3.78
C GLN A 93 2.81 4.40 -5.12
N TYR A 94 3.63 3.41 -5.52
CA TYR A 94 4.45 3.46 -6.73
C TYR A 94 4.19 2.27 -7.65
N PHE A 95 4.48 2.44 -8.94
CA PHE A 95 4.43 1.34 -9.89
C PHE A 95 5.51 0.30 -9.54
N LYS A 96 5.14 -0.98 -9.63
CA LYS A 96 6.11 -2.07 -9.47
C LYS A 96 6.87 -2.25 -10.78
N ILE A 97 8.15 -2.55 -10.72
CA ILE A 97 8.96 -2.81 -11.91
C ILE A 97 9.26 -4.30 -11.97
N ILE A 98 8.95 -4.95 -13.09
CA ILE A 98 9.34 -6.32 -13.36
C ILE A 98 10.54 -6.31 -14.28
N VAL A 99 11.54 -7.10 -13.90
CA VAL A 99 12.75 -7.33 -14.68
C VAL A 99 12.81 -8.81 -15.02
N ILE A 100 12.98 -9.12 -16.29
CA ILE A 100 13.22 -10.47 -16.77
C ILE A 100 14.63 -10.47 -17.34
N TYR A 101 15.54 -11.17 -16.67
CA TYR A 101 16.93 -11.33 -17.10
C TYR A 101 17.19 -12.77 -17.55
N ASN A 102 17.59 -12.94 -18.80
CA ASN A 102 17.96 -14.23 -19.38
C ASN A 102 19.31 -14.10 -20.13
N PRO A 103 20.43 -14.48 -19.50
CA PRO A 103 21.78 -14.38 -20.10
C PRO A 103 22.02 -15.38 -21.23
N LEU A 104 21.12 -16.36 -21.43
CA LEU A 104 21.27 -17.38 -22.49
C LEU A 104 20.90 -16.84 -23.88
N ILE A 105 20.28 -15.67 -23.95
CA ILE A 105 19.93 -15.02 -25.22
C ILE A 105 21.19 -14.40 -25.82
N SER A 106 21.54 -14.79 -27.04
CA SER A 106 22.76 -14.32 -27.72
C SER A 106 22.76 -12.83 -28.04
N ASP A 107 21.58 -12.21 -28.09
CA ASP A 107 21.40 -10.79 -28.34
C ASP A 107 21.37 -10.02 -27.01
N GLU A 108 22.43 -9.27 -26.73
CA GLU A 108 22.62 -8.54 -25.46
C GLU A 108 21.45 -7.59 -25.15
N ASP A 109 20.85 -6.97 -26.17
CA ASP A 109 19.73 -6.05 -25.99
C ASP A 109 18.43 -6.77 -25.57
N ASN A 110 18.30 -8.05 -25.91
CA ASN A 110 17.14 -8.87 -25.60
C ASN A 110 17.33 -9.77 -24.37
N GLN A 111 18.52 -9.76 -23.75
CA GLN A 111 18.76 -10.49 -22.50
C GLN A 111 17.97 -9.92 -21.32
N VAL A 112 17.59 -8.64 -21.38
CA VAL A 112 16.90 -7.96 -20.27
C VAL A 112 15.64 -7.28 -20.77
N THR A 113 14.49 -7.72 -20.29
CA THR A 113 13.20 -7.05 -20.50
C THR A 113 12.74 -6.41 -19.21
N ILE A 114 12.47 -5.10 -19.24
CA ILE A 114 11.98 -4.37 -18.08
C ILE A 114 10.67 -3.67 -18.40
N TYR A 115 9.70 -3.81 -17.51
CA TYR A 115 8.42 -3.12 -17.64
C TYR A 115 7.81 -2.78 -16.28
N SER A 116 6.99 -1.74 -16.24
CA SER A 116 6.25 -1.34 -15.05
C SER A 116 4.85 -1.94 -15.04
N ILE A 117 4.35 -2.26 -13.85
CA ILE A 117 3.03 -2.79 -13.58
C ILE A 117 2.31 -1.90 -12.56
N ASP A 118 1.02 -1.66 -12.76
CA ASP A 118 0.16 -1.07 -11.73
C ASP A 118 -0.13 -2.10 -10.62
N PRO A 119 0.22 -1.82 -9.35
CA PRO A 119 -0.01 -2.76 -8.24
C PRO A 119 -1.50 -3.08 -7.98
N ASN A 120 -2.44 -2.28 -8.49
CA ASN A 120 -3.86 -2.47 -8.25
C ASN A 120 -4.56 -3.25 -9.38
N THR A 121 -4.20 -2.96 -10.63
CA THR A 121 -4.83 -3.60 -11.81
C THR A 121 -3.98 -4.74 -12.40
N TYR A 122 -2.70 -4.81 -12.02
CA TYR A 122 -1.70 -5.75 -12.56
C TYR A 122 -1.46 -5.62 -14.07
N GLU A 123 -1.91 -4.53 -14.68
CA GLU A 123 -1.68 -4.26 -16.10
C GLU A 123 -0.26 -3.73 -16.34
N ARG A 124 0.32 -4.13 -17.48
CA ARG A 124 1.60 -3.59 -17.95
C ARG A 124 1.37 -2.16 -18.45
N VAL A 125 2.07 -1.20 -17.87
CA VAL A 125 1.89 0.23 -18.16
C VAL A 125 2.95 0.76 -19.11
N GLN A 126 4.23 0.46 -18.85
CA GLN A 126 5.34 1.00 -19.61
C GLN A 126 6.42 -0.07 -19.77
N GLU A 127 6.99 -0.19 -20.96
CA GLU A 127 8.21 -0.96 -21.22
C GLU A 127 9.39 -0.01 -21.34
N PHE A 128 10.53 -0.40 -20.75
CA PHE A 128 11.73 0.43 -20.74
C PHE A 128 12.63 -0.01 -21.90
N THR A 129 12.95 0.93 -22.78
CA THR A 129 13.82 0.67 -23.95
C THR A 129 15.28 0.45 -23.55
N LYS A 130 15.69 0.93 -22.37
CA LYS A 130 17.06 0.77 -21.88
C LYS A 130 17.14 -0.39 -20.87
N PRO A 131 17.92 -1.44 -21.15
CA PRO A 131 17.89 -2.68 -20.36
C PRO A 131 18.38 -2.52 -18.92
N ASN A 132 19.08 -1.42 -18.57
CA ASN A 132 19.70 -1.25 -17.24
C ASN A 132 19.28 0.04 -16.52
N GLN A 133 18.31 0.78 -17.06
CA GLN A 133 17.86 2.05 -16.51
C GLN A 133 16.35 2.05 -16.31
N VAL A 134 15.93 2.17 -15.05
CA VAL A 134 14.52 2.13 -14.68
C VAL A 134 14.09 3.43 -14.01
N ILE A 135 12.87 3.86 -14.29
CA ILE A 135 12.29 5.05 -13.67
C ILE A 135 11.02 4.62 -12.95
N ILE A 136 11.04 4.73 -11.63
CA ILE A 136 9.88 4.39 -10.81
C ILE A 136 9.05 5.65 -10.63
N LYS A 137 7.79 5.59 -11.05
CA LYS A 137 6.83 6.70 -10.98
C LYS A 137 5.82 6.48 -9.86
N PRO A 138 5.33 7.55 -9.22
CA PRO A 138 4.26 7.45 -8.26
C PRO A 138 2.93 7.22 -8.98
N LEU A 139 2.00 6.52 -8.34
CA LEU A 139 0.61 6.47 -8.79
C LEU A 139 -0.02 7.81 -8.44
N GLN A 140 -0.25 8.64 -9.46
CA GLN A 140 -0.66 10.05 -9.36
C GLN A 140 -1.87 10.34 -8.45
N SER A 141 -2.66 9.33 -8.09
CA SER A 141 -3.92 9.48 -7.34
C SER A 141 -3.91 8.86 -5.94
N LYS A 142 -2.79 8.30 -5.46
CA LYS A 142 -2.79 7.49 -4.22
C LYS A 142 -1.71 7.93 -3.22
N ILE A 143 -2.06 8.97 -2.47
CA ILE A 143 -1.50 9.16 -1.13
C ILE A 143 -2.04 8.02 -0.26
N ILE A 144 -1.17 7.38 0.52
CA ILE A 144 -1.57 6.31 1.44
C ILE A 144 -2.43 6.93 2.55
N ARG A 145 -3.73 6.66 2.51
CA ARG A 145 -4.68 7.09 3.55
C ARG A 145 -4.66 6.05 4.68
N TYR A 146 -3.86 6.32 5.71
CA TYR A 146 -3.81 5.47 6.90
C TYR A 146 -5.06 5.55 7.77
N PHE A 147 -5.80 6.64 7.64
CA PHE A 147 -7.01 6.91 8.42
C PHE A 147 -8.20 6.94 7.48
N GLU A 148 -9.26 6.27 7.90
CA GLU A 148 -10.57 6.45 7.29
C GLU A 148 -11.10 7.83 7.66
N GLU A 149 -11.71 8.51 6.68
CA GLU A 149 -12.42 9.74 6.96
C GLU A 149 -13.62 9.39 7.84
N VAL A 150 -13.63 9.89 9.07
CA VAL A 150 -14.82 9.79 9.91
C VAL A 150 -15.89 10.67 9.27
N GLU A 151 -16.99 10.06 8.84
CA GLU A 151 -18.13 10.83 8.35
C GLU A 151 -18.55 11.82 9.44
N GLY A 152 -18.41 13.12 9.13
CA GLY A 152 -18.84 14.18 10.02
C GLY A 152 -20.33 14.05 10.30
N PHE A 153 -20.76 14.53 11.46
CA PHE A 153 -22.18 14.56 11.83
C PHE A 153 -22.98 15.33 10.77
N ASN A 154 -23.71 14.62 9.92
CA ASN A 154 -24.58 15.20 8.93
C ASN A 154 -25.96 15.43 9.55
N ILE A 155 -26.51 16.65 9.51
CA ILE A 155 -27.87 16.92 10.00
C ILE A 155 -28.91 16.10 9.22
N MET A 156 -28.60 15.71 7.99
CA MET A 156 -29.42 14.77 7.22
C MET A 156 -29.45 13.37 7.85
N SER A 157 -28.45 12.98 8.63
CA SER A 157 -28.44 11.73 9.38
C SER A 157 -29.41 11.75 10.57
N LEU A 158 -29.80 12.93 11.09
CA LEU A 158 -30.90 13.07 12.06
C LEU A 158 -32.27 12.73 11.43
N LEU A 159 -32.40 12.85 10.11
CA LEU A 159 -33.58 12.44 9.36
C LEU A 159 -33.52 10.97 8.89
N SER A 160 -32.40 10.28 9.14
CA SER A 160 -32.33 8.84 8.92
C SER A 160 -33.19 8.09 9.94
N GLY A 161 -33.55 6.84 9.64
CA GLY A 161 -34.39 6.03 10.53
C GLY A 161 -33.89 5.97 11.98
N GLN A 162 -32.57 5.92 12.19
CA GLN A 162 -31.96 5.93 13.53
C GLN A 162 -31.92 7.34 14.15
N GLY A 163 -31.70 8.38 13.34
CA GLY A 163 -31.70 9.77 13.79
C GLY A 163 -33.07 10.25 14.28
N ILE A 164 -34.14 9.83 13.61
CA ILE A 164 -35.51 10.19 13.98
C ILE A 164 -35.86 9.65 15.37
N PHE A 165 -35.43 8.43 15.72
CA PHE A 165 -35.65 7.88 17.07
C PHE A 165 -35.02 8.74 18.16
N ILE A 166 -33.81 9.25 17.93
CA ILE A 166 -33.11 10.13 18.89
C ILE A 166 -33.87 11.44 19.05
N VAL A 167 -34.32 12.05 17.95
CA VAL A 167 -35.11 13.30 17.97
C VAL A 167 -36.45 13.11 18.69
N VAL A 168 -37.15 12.00 18.41
CA VAL A 168 -38.43 11.67 19.06
C VAL A 168 -38.25 11.43 20.55
N MET A 169 -37.19 10.71 20.98
CA MET A 169 -36.91 10.48 22.40
C MET A 169 -36.64 11.78 23.15
N ILE A 170 -35.89 12.72 22.56
CA ILE A 170 -35.62 14.04 23.17
C ILE A 170 -36.91 14.86 23.30
N LEU A 171 -37.73 14.90 22.24
CA LEU A 171 -39.02 15.59 22.27
C LEU A 171 -39.97 14.96 23.32
N MET A 172 -40.03 13.64 23.38
CA MET A 172 -40.85 12.92 24.34
C MET A 172 -40.40 13.18 25.78
N TYR A 173 -39.09 13.23 26.04
CA TYR A 173 -38.55 13.60 27.35
C TYR A 173 -38.93 15.02 27.76
N PHE A 174 -38.85 16.00 26.84
CA PHE A 174 -39.29 17.37 27.12
C PHE A 174 -40.80 17.48 27.35
N CYS A 175 -41.62 16.73 26.59
CA CYS A 175 -43.05 16.66 26.82
C CYS A 175 -43.38 16.02 28.17
N MET A 176 -42.79 14.88 28.51
CA MET A 176 -43.04 14.20 29.79
C MET A 176 -42.56 15.01 31.01
N LYS A 177 -41.51 15.81 30.86
CA LYS A 177 -41.01 16.67 31.93
C LYS A 177 -41.89 17.91 32.18
N ASN A 178 -42.56 18.40 31.14
CA ASN A 178 -43.37 19.62 31.21
C ASN A 178 -44.88 19.35 31.28
N VAL A 179 -45.29 18.07 31.23
CA VAL A 179 -46.69 17.67 31.35
C VAL A 179 -46.90 16.94 32.68
N ASP A 180 -47.86 17.42 33.47
CA ASP A 180 -48.36 16.72 34.67
C ASP A 180 -48.93 15.36 34.27
N MET A 181 -48.14 14.30 34.44
CA MET A 181 -48.55 12.92 34.15
C MET A 181 -49.81 12.48 34.89
N GLU A 182 -50.11 13.09 36.05
CA GLU A 182 -51.33 12.84 36.82
C GLU A 182 -52.60 13.31 36.09
N LYS A 183 -52.56 14.46 35.39
CA LYS A 183 -53.72 14.99 34.65
C LYS A 183 -53.96 14.22 33.36
N LEU A 184 -52.90 13.78 32.68
CA LEU A 184 -53.02 12.93 31.50
C LEU A 184 -53.56 11.54 31.86
N GLN A 185 -53.16 10.96 32.98
CA GLN A 185 -53.72 9.70 33.46
C GLN A 185 -55.18 9.84 33.88
N GLN A 186 -55.57 10.95 34.53
CA GLN A 186 -56.97 11.24 34.82
C GLN A 186 -57.82 11.37 33.55
N GLN A 187 -57.37 12.13 32.55
CA GLN A 187 -58.09 12.25 31.27
C GLN A 187 -58.14 10.91 30.50
N ALA A 188 -57.11 10.07 30.59
CA ALA A 188 -57.11 8.75 29.98
C ALA A 188 -58.07 7.77 30.70
N GLN A 189 -58.20 7.85 32.02
CA GLN A 189 -59.16 7.06 32.80
C GLN A 189 -60.60 7.52 32.55
N GLU A 190 -60.84 8.83 32.43
CA GLU A 190 -62.15 9.39 32.06
C GLU A 190 -62.56 9.03 30.62
N ALA A 191 -61.59 8.96 29.69
CA ALA A 191 -61.81 8.51 28.31
C ALA A 191 -62.12 6.99 28.21
N GLN A 192 -61.53 6.16 29.08
CA GLN A 192 -61.84 4.72 29.15
C GLN A 192 -63.19 4.45 29.81
N GLN A 193 -63.57 5.23 30.83
CA GLN A 193 -64.91 5.14 31.42
C GLN A 193 -66.00 5.55 30.43
N SER A 194 -65.79 6.58 29.61
CA SER A 194 -66.77 7.04 28.62
C SER A 194 -66.96 6.10 27.42
N GLN A 195 -66.01 5.20 27.12
CA GLN A 195 -66.21 4.13 26.12
C GLN A 195 -66.91 2.88 26.67
N SER A 196 -66.93 2.68 27.99
CA SER A 196 -67.62 1.54 28.62
C SER A 196 -69.11 1.73 28.88
N VAL A 197 -69.67 2.91 28.57
CA VAL A 197 -71.08 3.26 28.81
C VAL A 197 -71.88 3.37 27.49
N GLN A 198 -71.26 3.09 26.34
CA GLN A 198 -71.95 2.96 25.04
C GLN A 198 -71.77 1.54 24.48
N SER A 199 -72.38 0.56 25.14
CA SER A 199 -72.68 -0.76 24.58
C SER A 199 -73.95 -1.32 25.21
#